data_AF-A0A2T7E194-F1
#
_entry.id   AF-A0A2T7E194-F1
#
_cell.length_a   1.000
_cell.length_b   1.000
_cell.length_c   1.000
_cell.angle_alpha   90.00
_cell.angle_beta   90.00
_cell.angle_gamma   90.00
#
_symmetry.space_group_name_H-M   'P 1'
#
loop_
_entity.id
_entity.type
_entity.pdbx_description
1 polymer ?
#
loop_
_entity_poly.entity_id
_entity_poly.type
_entity_poly.pdbx_seq_one_letter_code
_entity_poly.pdbx_strand_id
1 'polypeptide(L)'
;MCPPTSSAMSEVFNHRNSLAGKIPSGLFNSCFDLECSSWAEDASAIKCLAFDGYFISLLDLQLDCRPLALADHVVRDVPAAWDPSAIASFIEKYGTHIVVGLSLGGQDVVYVKQDNSSPLSPSEIKEHLDRLGDQLFTGACTLPHSNRKSRDHKIKVPEAFNVFGAHVTRQRLEGMIAPVSCKEGVTVIHSKRGGNTAASDHSEWLLTVLTMPEAINFKLVPITSLLKGVTGVGFLSHAMNLYLRYKPPIEELSYFLDFQHHRLWAPVLGDLPLGPCSNRQGASPALHFSLVGSKLYVSSSEVIVPRLPVTGMRLHLEGKKNNRLGIHLQHLSNTPTFIDARSAKQPVWRGSETISDERYFEPVQWRMFAHVCTVPVKYDPRWGSAAGSPAAYVVSGAQLHVKAHDSTNILHLRLLYTELPGHAVVRSKWAHNTVRLSGRMSFLSRSLAASSGAVEEQRQPARVNIDSGVFAGGPPVPVGAQRLLKFVETSQVTMGPQDSPGYWLVTGAKLDVEKGKISLHVKFSLLAPVS
;
A
#
# COMPACT_ATOMS: atom_id res chain seq x y z
N MET A 1 9.67 -7.01 30.33
CA MET A 1 9.90 -6.23 29.09
C MET A 1 8.54 -5.90 28.49
N CYS A 2 8.33 -4.67 27.99
CA CYS A 2 7.10 -4.32 27.29
C CYS A 2 6.95 -5.14 26.00
N PRO A 3 5.73 -5.51 25.60
CA PRO A 3 5.46 -6.11 24.30
C PRO A 3 6.10 -5.32 23.15
N PRO A 4 6.77 -5.98 22.19
CA PRO A 4 7.40 -5.30 21.06
C PRO A 4 6.36 -4.68 20.10
N THR A 5 6.80 -3.67 19.37
CA THR A 5 6.06 -3.12 18.22
C THR A 5 6.01 -4.16 17.08
N SER A 6 5.11 -3.97 16.12
CA SER A 6 4.98 -4.87 14.95
C SER A 6 6.31 -5.11 14.21
N SER A 7 7.11 -4.05 13.98
CA SER A 7 8.44 -4.17 13.37
C SER A 7 9.42 -4.99 14.20
N ALA A 8 9.46 -4.78 15.52
CA ALA A 8 10.38 -5.51 16.39
C ALA A 8 9.97 -6.99 16.52
N MET A 9 8.67 -7.29 16.57
CA MET A 9 8.19 -8.68 16.57
C MET A 9 8.46 -9.39 15.24
N SER A 10 8.32 -8.69 14.10
CA SER A 10 8.70 -9.22 12.80
C SER A 10 10.18 -9.62 12.75
N GLU A 11 11.06 -8.82 13.34
CA GLU A 11 12.49 -9.14 13.41
C GLU A 11 12.73 -10.42 14.24
N VAL A 12 12.01 -10.61 15.36
CA VAL A 12 12.09 -11.84 16.17
C VAL A 12 11.73 -13.08 15.34
N PHE A 13 10.64 -13.03 14.57
CA PHE A 13 10.23 -14.14 13.71
C PHE A 13 11.24 -14.40 12.58
N ASN A 14 11.73 -13.35 11.94
CA ASN A 14 12.72 -13.48 10.89
C ASN A 14 14.02 -14.11 11.43
N HIS A 15 14.49 -13.65 12.58
CA HIS A 15 15.69 -14.18 13.23
C HIS A 15 15.53 -15.65 13.63
N ARG A 16 14.34 -16.04 14.12
CA ARG A 16 13.99 -17.45 14.40
C ARG A 16 14.07 -18.32 13.14
N ASN A 17 13.77 -17.79 11.97
CA ASN A 17 13.79 -18.51 10.68
C ASN A 17 15.09 -18.33 9.87
N SER A 18 16.14 -17.73 10.45
CA SER A 18 17.38 -17.37 9.74
C SER A 18 17.20 -16.41 8.57
N LEU A 19 16.14 -15.60 8.61
CA LEU A 19 15.88 -14.53 7.64
C LEU A 19 16.46 -13.21 8.15
N ALA A 20 17.01 -12.41 7.23
CA ALA A 20 17.51 -11.07 7.54
C ALA A 20 16.43 -10.00 7.29
N GLY A 21 16.53 -8.89 8.03
CA GLY A 21 15.72 -7.69 7.80
C GLY A 21 14.40 -7.64 8.58
N LYS A 22 13.63 -6.57 8.32
CA LYS A 22 12.44 -6.17 9.10
C LYS A 22 11.11 -6.43 8.41
N ILE A 23 11.15 -6.96 7.18
CA ILE A 23 9.93 -7.23 6.41
C ILE A 23 9.24 -8.45 7.03
N PRO A 24 7.95 -8.37 7.41
CA PRO A 24 7.20 -9.50 7.93
C PRO A 24 7.25 -10.73 7.03
N SER A 25 7.58 -11.88 7.61
CA SER A 25 7.46 -13.16 6.91
C SER A 25 5.98 -13.57 6.76
N GLY A 26 5.69 -14.48 5.82
CA GLY A 26 4.34 -15.06 5.69
C GLY A 26 3.89 -15.77 6.97
N LEU A 27 4.81 -16.45 7.67
CA LEU A 27 4.56 -17.07 8.97
C LEU A 27 4.13 -16.03 10.01
N PHE A 28 4.83 -14.90 10.12
CA PHE A 28 4.47 -13.83 11.04
C PHE A 28 3.05 -13.30 10.75
N ASN A 29 2.74 -13.03 9.48
CA ASN A 29 1.41 -12.55 9.10
C ASN A 29 0.32 -13.56 9.46
N SER A 30 0.55 -14.84 9.20
CA SER A 30 -0.39 -15.92 9.56
C SER A 30 -0.58 -16.03 11.08
N CYS A 31 0.50 -16.00 11.88
CA CYS A 31 0.42 -16.13 13.33
C CYS A 31 -0.39 -15.00 14.00
N PHE A 32 -0.37 -13.79 13.45
CA PHE A 32 -1.09 -12.62 14.00
C PHE A 32 -2.36 -12.25 13.23
N ASP A 33 -2.78 -13.08 12.28
CA ASP A 33 -3.95 -12.85 11.43
C ASP A 33 -3.89 -11.45 10.79
N LEU A 34 -2.80 -11.20 10.06
CA LEU A 34 -2.57 -9.98 9.27
C LEU A 34 -2.83 -10.25 7.80
N GLU A 35 -3.58 -9.38 7.14
CA GLU A 35 -3.88 -9.54 5.72
C GLU A 35 -2.60 -9.36 4.90
N CYS A 36 -2.26 -10.34 4.07
CA CYS A 36 -0.99 -10.31 3.33
C CYS A 36 -0.88 -9.09 2.41
N SER A 37 -1.93 -8.72 1.66
CA SER A 37 -1.88 -7.60 0.70
C SER A 37 -1.95 -6.20 1.33
N SER A 38 -2.27 -6.12 2.62
CA SER A 38 -2.56 -4.90 3.39
C SER A 38 -1.76 -4.83 4.69
N TRP A 39 -0.77 -5.72 4.88
CA TRP A 39 -0.07 -5.90 6.15
C TRP A 39 0.54 -4.61 6.71
N ALA A 40 0.95 -3.68 5.85
CA ALA A 40 1.50 -2.39 6.25
C ALA A 40 0.43 -1.46 6.86
N GLU A 41 -0.80 -1.50 6.37
CA GLU A 41 -1.94 -0.79 6.94
C GLU A 41 -2.32 -1.40 8.28
N ASP A 42 -2.41 -2.73 8.36
CA ASP A 42 -2.66 -3.47 9.60
C ASP A 42 -1.58 -3.16 10.66
N ALA A 43 -0.31 -3.25 10.28
CA ALA A 43 0.82 -2.93 11.15
C ALA A 43 0.76 -1.50 11.68
N SER A 44 0.19 -0.55 10.92
CA SER A 44 0.03 0.83 11.36
C SER A 44 -1.13 1.02 12.35
N ALA A 45 -2.10 0.11 12.36
CA ALA A 45 -3.21 0.09 13.31
C ALA A 45 -2.85 -0.61 14.64
N ILE A 46 -1.76 -1.38 14.66
CA ILE A 46 -1.34 -2.20 15.81
C ILE A 46 -0.44 -1.40 16.76
N LYS A 47 -0.80 -1.44 18.04
CA LYS A 47 -0.04 -0.84 19.16
C LYS A 47 1.09 -1.75 19.62
N CYS A 48 0.78 -3.02 19.90
CA CYS A 48 1.79 -4.01 20.27
C CYS A 48 1.36 -5.44 19.91
N LEU A 49 2.35 -6.32 19.77
CA LEU A 49 2.16 -7.75 19.56
C LEU A 49 2.87 -8.53 20.67
N ALA A 50 2.28 -9.64 21.10
CA ALA A 50 2.87 -10.54 22.07
C ALA A 50 2.47 -11.98 21.78
N PHE A 51 3.24 -12.95 22.25
CA PHE A 51 2.83 -14.35 22.26
C PHE A 51 3.50 -15.08 23.41
N ASP A 52 2.85 -16.14 23.86
CA ASP A 52 3.38 -17.10 24.84
C ASP A 52 3.00 -18.52 24.40
N GLY A 53 3.84 -19.49 24.70
CA GLY A 53 3.62 -20.85 24.21
C GLY A 53 4.77 -21.81 24.41
N TYR A 54 4.44 -23.09 24.25
CA TYR A 54 5.39 -24.20 24.34
C TYR A 54 5.85 -24.61 22.95
N PHE A 55 7.16 -24.81 22.81
CA PHE A 55 7.81 -25.27 21.58
C PHE A 55 8.65 -26.50 21.92
N ILE A 56 8.21 -27.66 21.47
CA ILE A 56 8.85 -28.95 21.75
C ILE A 56 9.54 -29.40 20.48
N SER A 57 10.88 -29.36 20.49
CA SER A 57 11.69 -30.01 19.45
C SER A 57 12.10 -31.40 19.93
N LEU A 58 11.75 -32.43 19.16
CA LEU A 58 12.16 -33.80 19.39
C LEU A 58 13.41 -34.16 18.58
N LEU A 59 13.52 -33.60 17.37
CA LEU A 59 14.61 -33.87 16.44
C LEU A 59 14.87 -32.63 15.57
N ASP A 60 16.12 -32.18 15.51
CA ASP A 60 16.51 -31.12 14.58
C ASP A 60 17.13 -31.74 13.32
N LEU A 61 16.58 -31.39 12.16
CA LEU A 61 17.06 -31.78 10.84
C LEU A 61 17.76 -30.59 10.19
N GLN A 62 18.97 -30.82 9.66
CA GLN A 62 19.73 -29.81 8.91
C GLN A 62 20.33 -30.43 7.66
N LEU A 63 20.37 -29.66 6.57
CA LEU A 63 21.09 -30.05 5.37
C LEU A 63 22.59 -29.89 5.60
N ASP A 64 23.30 -31.02 5.64
CA ASP A 64 24.75 -31.07 5.87
C ASP A 64 25.58 -30.90 4.57
N CYS A 65 24.94 -31.07 3.40
CA CYS A 65 25.64 -31.03 2.11
C CYS A 65 26.15 -29.62 1.75
N ARG A 66 27.46 -29.47 1.60
CA ARG A 66 28.10 -28.25 1.10
C ARG A 66 29.06 -28.57 -0.05
N PRO A 67 28.96 -27.90 -1.22
CA PRO A 67 28.01 -26.83 -1.55
C PRO A 67 26.60 -27.35 -1.86
N LEU A 68 25.57 -26.63 -1.41
CA LEU A 68 24.20 -26.87 -1.85
C LEU A 68 24.06 -26.46 -3.32
N ALA A 69 23.40 -27.30 -4.12
CA ALA A 69 23.10 -27.04 -5.51
C ALA A 69 21.60 -27.24 -5.77
N LEU A 70 21.05 -26.42 -6.66
CA LEU A 70 19.69 -26.60 -7.16
C LEU A 70 19.69 -27.65 -8.27
N ALA A 71 18.59 -28.40 -8.39
CA ALA A 71 18.42 -29.31 -9.51
C ALA A 71 18.42 -28.54 -10.84
N ASP A 72 19.02 -29.11 -11.89
CA ASP A 72 19.24 -28.40 -13.17
C ASP A 72 17.97 -27.81 -13.78
N HIS A 73 16.83 -28.46 -13.58
CA HIS A 73 15.56 -27.97 -14.10
C HIS A 73 15.10 -26.67 -13.41
N VAL A 74 15.40 -26.48 -12.12
CA VAL A 74 15.12 -25.22 -11.40
C VAL A 74 15.98 -24.10 -11.95
N VAL A 75 17.25 -24.39 -12.25
CA VAL A 75 18.19 -23.42 -12.84
C VAL A 75 17.74 -23.01 -14.24
N ARG A 76 17.27 -23.96 -15.06
CA ARG A 76 16.75 -23.69 -16.42
C ARG A 76 15.48 -22.86 -16.43
N ASP A 77 14.64 -22.98 -15.40
CA ASP A 77 13.39 -22.24 -15.30
C ASP A 77 13.59 -20.77 -14.88
N VAL A 78 14.81 -20.35 -14.53
CA VAL A 78 15.13 -18.95 -14.19
C VAL A 78 14.96 -18.06 -15.43
N PRO A 79 14.07 -17.04 -15.40
CA PRO A 79 13.88 -16.15 -16.54
C PRO A 79 15.13 -15.31 -16.82
N ALA A 80 15.56 -15.28 -18.09
CA ALA A 80 16.76 -14.54 -18.52
C ALA A 80 16.57 -13.02 -18.52
N ALA A 81 15.33 -12.54 -18.59
CA ALA A 81 14.95 -11.13 -18.65
C ALA A 81 13.82 -10.82 -17.66
N TRP A 82 13.45 -9.54 -17.54
CA TRP A 82 12.24 -9.15 -16.81
C TRP A 82 10.99 -9.56 -17.60
N ASP A 83 10.50 -10.76 -17.31
CA ASP A 83 9.24 -11.31 -17.81
C ASP A 83 8.30 -11.57 -16.62
N PRO A 84 7.32 -10.69 -16.37
CA PRO A 84 6.38 -10.82 -15.26
C PRO A 84 5.64 -12.16 -15.19
N SER A 85 5.28 -12.76 -16.33
CA SER A 85 4.54 -14.03 -16.35
C SER A 85 5.46 -15.19 -15.98
N ALA A 86 6.63 -15.28 -16.60
CA ALA A 86 7.61 -16.33 -16.29
C ALA A 86 8.13 -16.23 -14.86
N ILE A 87 8.37 -15.00 -14.37
CA ILE A 87 8.80 -14.76 -12.99
C ILE A 87 7.70 -15.15 -12.00
N ALA A 88 6.44 -14.76 -12.24
CA ALA A 88 5.32 -15.14 -11.37
C ALA A 88 5.17 -16.66 -11.31
N SER A 89 5.24 -17.34 -12.47
CA SER A 89 5.20 -18.80 -12.55
C SER A 89 6.37 -19.46 -11.79
N PHE A 90 7.59 -18.90 -11.87
CA PHE A 90 8.71 -19.40 -11.07
C PHE A 90 8.44 -19.30 -9.56
N ILE A 91 7.95 -18.15 -9.10
CA ILE A 91 7.66 -17.91 -7.67
C ILE A 91 6.53 -18.82 -7.19
N GLU A 92 5.49 -19.01 -7.99
CA GLU A 92 4.38 -19.92 -7.68
C GLU A 92 4.86 -21.37 -7.59
N LYS A 93 5.68 -21.82 -8.56
CA LYS A 93 6.15 -23.20 -8.67
C LYS A 93 7.21 -23.57 -7.62
N TYR A 94 8.15 -22.67 -7.33
CA TYR A 94 9.33 -22.96 -6.51
C TYR A 94 9.37 -22.21 -5.18
N GLY A 95 8.52 -21.21 -5.00
CA GLY A 95 8.57 -20.32 -3.85
C GLY A 95 9.75 -19.35 -3.87
N THR A 96 10.01 -18.74 -2.72
CA THR A 96 11.05 -17.69 -2.55
C THR A 96 12.28 -18.17 -1.77
N HIS A 97 12.13 -19.19 -0.94
CA HIS A 97 13.14 -19.68 -0.02
C HIS A 97 13.19 -21.20 -0.02
N ILE A 98 14.36 -21.74 0.33
CA ILE A 98 14.61 -23.16 0.49
C ILE A 98 14.72 -23.46 1.99
N VAL A 99 14.13 -24.57 2.42
CA VAL A 99 14.30 -25.10 3.77
C VAL A 99 15.67 -25.78 3.87
N VAL A 100 16.55 -25.22 4.70
CA VAL A 100 17.89 -25.79 4.97
C VAL A 100 17.99 -26.47 6.33
N GLY A 101 16.97 -26.29 7.15
CA GLY A 101 16.82 -27.00 8.41
C GLY A 101 15.41 -26.80 8.97
N LEU A 102 15.01 -27.68 9.87
CA LEU A 102 13.74 -27.63 10.59
C LEU A 102 13.84 -28.47 11.85
N SER A 103 12.91 -28.29 12.77
CA SER A 103 12.72 -29.17 13.92
C SER A 103 11.47 -30.01 13.73
N LEU A 104 11.47 -31.28 14.14
CA LEU A 104 10.27 -32.10 14.24
C LEU A 104 9.80 -32.13 15.69
N GLY A 105 8.52 -31.88 15.91
CA GLY A 105 7.92 -31.92 17.24
C GLY A 105 6.54 -31.27 17.26
N GLY A 106 6.30 -30.35 18.20
CA GLY A 106 5.02 -29.66 18.30
C GLY A 106 5.13 -28.30 18.97
N GLN A 107 4.17 -27.43 18.68
CA GLN A 107 4.01 -26.15 19.36
C GLN A 107 2.55 -25.88 19.71
N ASP A 108 2.35 -25.26 20.87
CA ASP A 108 1.05 -24.82 21.40
C ASP A 108 1.21 -23.37 21.86
N VAL A 109 0.65 -22.42 21.11
CA VAL A 109 0.99 -21.00 21.21
C VAL A 109 -0.25 -20.12 21.19
N VAL A 110 -0.25 -19.11 22.07
CA VAL A 110 -1.22 -18.03 22.08
C VAL A 110 -0.57 -16.73 21.62
N TYR A 111 -1.14 -16.13 20.60
CA TYR A 111 -0.76 -14.82 20.07
C TYR A 111 -1.76 -13.75 20.51
N VAL A 112 -1.27 -12.55 20.78
CA VAL A 112 -2.07 -11.38 21.15
C VAL A 112 -1.73 -10.22 20.24
N LYS A 113 -2.78 -9.63 19.66
CA LYS A 113 -2.73 -8.41 18.87
C LYS A 113 -3.48 -7.30 19.63
N GLN A 114 -2.80 -6.18 19.87
CA GLN A 114 -3.40 -5.00 20.49
C GLN A 114 -3.46 -3.85 19.47
N ASP A 115 -4.64 -3.27 19.29
CA ASP A 115 -4.86 -2.13 18.40
C ASP A 115 -4.53 -0.79 19.07
N ASN A 116 -4.24 0.24 18.26
CA ASN A 116 -3.99 1.61 18.73
C ASN A 116 -5.19 2.25 19.43
N SER A 117 -6.40 1.77 19.15
CA SER A 117 -7.63 2.18 19.84
C SER A 117 -7.74 1.63 21.26
N SER A 118 -6.93 0.63 21.63
CA SER A 118 -7.02 -0.03 22.92
C SER A 118 -6.56 0.89 24.07
N PRO A 119 -7.39 1.04 25.13
CA PRO A 119 -7.04 1.85 26.29
C PRO A 119 -5.99 1.17 27.20
N LEU A 120 -5.75 -0.13 27.02
CA LEU A 120 -4.85 -0.90 27.88
C LEU A 120 -3.39 -0.53 27.61
N SER A 121 -2.58 -0.55 28.67
CA SER A 121 -1.13 -0.44 28.58
C SER A 121 -0.51 -1.75 28.08
N PRO A 122 0.64 -1.71 27.39
CA PRO A 122 1.35 -2.93 27.00
C PRO A 122 1.76 -3.81 28.21
N SER A 123 1.95 -3.23 29.40
CA SER A 123 2.20 -3.99 30.63
C SER A 123 0.98 -4.81 31.08
N GLU A 124 -0.23 -4.26 30.97
CA GLU A 124 -1.47 -4.99 31.29
C GLU A 124 -1.70 -6.14 30.30
N ILE A 125 -1.40 -5.93 29.00
CA ILE A 125 -1.45 -6.99 27.99
C ILE A 125 -0.50 -8.13 28.35
N LYS A 126 0.73 -7.80 28.77
CA LYS A 126 1.69 -8.80 29.22
C LYS A 126 1.17 -9.58 30.42
N GLU A 127 0.66 -8.90 31.45
CA GLU A 127 0.14 -9.56 32.66
C GLU A 127 -1.06 -10.48 32.33
N HIS A 128 -1.94 -10.05 31.43
CA HIS A 128 -3.05 -10.89 30.96
C HIS A 128 -2.58 -12.11 30.17
N LEU A 129 -1.56 -11.95 29.33
CA LEU A 129 -0.97 -13.05 28.58
C LEU A 129 -0.25 -14.04 29.50
N ASP A 130 0.57 -13.56 30.44
CA ASP A 130 1.28 -14.40 31.42
C ASP A 130 0.27 -15.25 32.21
N ARG A 131 -0.82 -14.64 32.71
CA ARG A 131 -1.87 -15.37 33.43
C ARG A 131 -2.64 -16.37 32.54
N LEU A 132 -2.88 -16.03 31.27
CA LEU A 132 -3.52 -16.95 30.33
C LEU A 132 -2.59 -18.14 30.02
N GLY A 133 -1.29 -17.90 29.87
CA GLY A 133 -0.27 -18.93 29.70
C GLY A 133 -0.23 -19.89 30.90
N ASP A 134 -0.23 -19.35 32.13
CA ASP A 134 -0.31 -20.16 33.35
C ASP A 134 -1.56 -21.06 33.35
N GLN A 135 -2.71 -20.51 32.99
CA GLN A 135 -3.97 -21.27 32.91
C GLN A 135 -3.96 -22.36 31.84
N LEU A 136 -3.45 -22.04 30.64
CA LEU A 136 -3.47 -22.97 29.50
C LEU A 136 -2.41 -24.06 29.62
N PHE A 137 -1.19 -23.70 29.98
CA PHE A 137 -0.04 -24.59 29.83
C PHE A 137 0.37 -25.30 31.11
N THR A 138 0.13 -24.68 32.28
CA THR A 138 0.50 -25.28 33.58
C THR A 138 -0.68 -25.88 34.32
N GLY A 139 -1.92 -25.61 33.88
CA GLY A 139 -3.13 -26.00 34.59
C GLY A 139 -3.29 -25.28 35.94
N ALA A 140 -2.53 -24.20 36.17
CA ALA A 140 -2.66 -23.35 37.35
C ALA A 140 -3.97 -22.54 37.26
N CYS A 141 -5.07 -23.20 37.58
CA CYS A 141 -6.36 -22.57 37.78
C CYS A 141 -6.29 -21.65 39.01
N THR A 142 -5.90 -20.39 38.85
CA THR A 142 -6.37 -19.34 39.76
C THR A 142 -7.85 -19.09 39.44
N LEU A 143 -8.74 -20.02 39.81
CA LEU A 143 -10.16 -19.75 39.80
C LEU A 143 -10.39 -18.48 40.64
N PRO A 144 -10.84 -17.35 40.07
CA PRO A 144 -11.57 -16.41 40.89
C PRO A 144 -12.84 -17.16 41.25
N HIS A 145 -12.98 -17.58 42.51
CA HIS A 145 -14.26 -18.01 43.02
C HIS A 145 -15.30 -16.98 42.58
N SER A 146 -16.23 -17.40 41.72
CA SER A 146 -17.42 -16.62 41.45
C SER A 146 -18.07 -16.32 42.81
N ASN A 147 -18.28 -15.04 43.10
CA ASN A 147 -18.97 -14.51 44.30
C ASN A 147 -18.12 -14.18 45.54
N ARG A 148 -16.97 -13.51 45.40
CA ARG A 148 -16.51 -12.59 46.46
C ARG A 148 -16.41 -11.15 45.95
N LYS A 149 -17.39 -10.34 46.36
CA LYS A 149 -17.33 -8.87 46.37
C LYS A 149 -16.17 -8.43 47.28
N SER A 150 -14.94 -8.46 46.76
CA SER A 150 -13.82 -7.74 47.37
C SER A 150 -13.64 -6.46 46.56
N ARG A 151 -13.83 -5.34 47.25
CA ARG A 151 -13.41 -4.00 46.83
C ARG A 151 -11.88 -3.99 46.88
N ASP A 152 -11.25 -4.41 45.79
CA ASP A 152 -9.87 -4.10 45.48
C ASP A 152 -9.80 -3.89 43.98
N HIS A 153 -8.88 -3.03 43.53
CA HIS A 153 -8.66 -2.62 42.14
C HIS A 153 -8.27 -3.81 41.23
N LYS A 154 -9.19 -4.75 41.01
CA LYS A 154 -9.01 -5.90 40.13
C LYS A 154 -8.97 -5.42 38.70
N ILE A 155 -7.82 -5.59 38.07
CA ILE A 155 -7.61 -5.43 36.64
C ILE A 155 -8.67 -6.27 35.93
N LYS A 156 -9.63 -5.60 35.28
CA LYS A 156 -10.74 -6.24 34.58
C LYS A 156 -10.16 -7.02 33.40
N VAL A 157 -10.31 -8.35 33.42
CA VAL A 157 -9.83 -9.22 32.35
C VAL A 157 -10.62 -8.92 31.06
N PRO A 158 -9.95 -8.55 29.95
CA PRO A 158 -10.62 -8.34 28.68
C PRO A 158 -11.25 -9.64 28.18
N GLU A 159 -12.41 -9.54 27.54
CA GLU A 159 -13.18 -10.70 27.06
C GLU A 159 -12.36 -11.60 26.12
N ALA A 160 -11.44 -11.01 25.35
CA ALA A 160 -10.57 -11.73 24.42
C ALA A 160 -9.70 -12.80 25.10
N PHE A 161 -9.34 -12.62 26.37
CA PHE A 161 -8.54 -13.59 27.13
C PHE A 161 -9.37 -14.73 27.73
N ASN A 162 -10.70 -14.73 27.60
CA ASN A 162 -11.57 -15.83 28.04
C ASN A 162 -11.67 -16.91 26.96
N VAL A 163 -10.53 -17.52 26.60
CA VAL A 163 -10.43 -18.52 25.51
C VAL A 163 -11.26 -19.78 25.81
N PHE A 164 -11.50 -20.09 27.09
CA PHE A 164 -12.28 -21.24 27.57
C PHE A 164 -13.81 -21.12 27.41
N GLY A 165 -14.35 -19.91 27.27
CA GLY A 165 -15.81 -19.69 27.27
C GLY A 165 -16.52 -19.95 25.93
N ALA A 166 -15.77 -20.12 24.85
CA ALA A 166 -16.29 -20.12 23.48
C ALA A 166 -16.30 -21.50 22.80
N HIS A 167 -16.19 -22.57 23.57
CA HIS A 167 -16.22 -23.96 23.08
C HIS A 167 -17.65 -24.45 22.80
N VAL A 168 -18.31 -23.96 21.73
CA VAL A 168 -19.44 -24.74 21.13
C VAL A 168 -19.49 -24.68 19.60
N THR A 169 -19.00 -23.63 18.93
CA THR A 169 -19.23 -23.51 17.47
C THR A 169 -18.17 -22.66 16.76
N ARG A 170 -16.91 -23.10 16.73
CA ARG A 170 -15.87 -22.41 15.92
C ARG A 170 -15.22 -23.37 14.93
N GLN A 171 -15.26 -23.00 13.65
CA GLN A 171 -14.52 -23.67 12.58
C GLN A 171 -13.04 -23.65 12.92
N ARG A 172 -12.45 -24.85 13.09
CA ARG A 172 -11.00 -25.05 13.18
C ARG A 172 -10.49 -25.18 11.76
N LEU A 173 -9.70 -24.21 11.29
CA LEU A 173 -8.96 -24.34 10.04
C LEU A 173 -7.51 -24.65 10.41
N GLU A 174 -7.02 -25.82 9.99
CA GLU A 174 -5.59 -26.19 10.04
C GLU A 174 -4.89 -25.99 11.41
N GLY A 175 -5.56 -26.29 12.52
CA GLY A 175 -4.98 -26.23 13.86
C GLY A 175 -4.95 -24.84 14.51
N MET A 176 -5.45 -23.80 13.84
CA MET A 176 -5.74 -22.49 14.44
C MET A 176 -7.19 -22.42 14.94
N ILE A 177 -7.37 -21.93 16.17
CA ILE A 177 -8.67 -21.55 16.72
C ILE A 177 -8.97 -20.13 16.24
N ALA A 178 -10.22 -19.91 15.78
CA ALA A 178 -10.65 -18.61 15.28
C ALA A 178 -10.34 -17.47 16.31
N PRO A 179 -9.82 -16.32 15.83
CA PRO A 179 -9.45 -15.20 16.69
C PRO A 179 -10.60 -14.76 17.59
N VAL A 180 -10.29 -14.47 18.85
CA VAL A 180 -11.22 -13.87 19.82
C VAL A 180 -10.89 -12.41 19.96
N SER A 181 -11.69 -11.54 19.36
CA SER A 181 -11.56 -10.08 19.46
C SER A 181 -12.54 -9.53 20.49
N CYS A 182 -12.11 -8.56 21.30
CA CYS A 182 -12.97 -7.85 22.24
C CYS A 182 -13.12 -6.37 21.88
N LYS A 183 -14.12 -5.71 22.50
CA LYS A 183 -14.45 -4.30 22.26
C LYS A 183 -13.33 -3.34 22.68
N GLU A 184 -12.43 -3.79 23.55
CA GLU A 184 -11.26 -3.04 24.00
C GLU A 184 -10.08 -3.06 23.01
N GLY A 185 -10.28 -3.53 21.77
CA GLY A 185 -9.26 -3.51 20.70
C GLY A 185 -8.13 -4.51 20.94
N VAL A 186 -8.47 -5.69 21.48
CA VAL A 186 -7.52 -6.79 21.70
C VAL A 186 -8.05 -8.04 21.01
N THR A 187 -7.18 -8.74 20.29
CA THR A 187 -7.44 -10.02 19.66
C THR A 187 -6.49 -11.08 20.19
N VAL A 188 -7.04 -12.22 20.61
CA VAL A 188 -6.27 -13.39 21.07
C VAL A 188 -6.47 -14.53 20.08
N ILE A 189 -5.38 -15.16 19.65
CA ILE A 189 -5.35 -16.24 18.65
C ILE A 189 -4.64 -17.43 19.29
N HIS A 190 -5.26 -18.60 19.28
CA HIS A 190 -4.66 -19.84 19.79
C HIS A 190 -4.35 -20.79 18.64
N SER A 191 -3.13 -21.32 18.60
CA SER A 191 -2.63 -22.15 17.51
C SER A 191 -1.88 -23.35 18.05
N LYS A 192 -2.26 -24.55 17.58
CA LYS A 192 -1.51 -25.79 17.81
C LYS A 192 -0.96 -26.33 16.48
N ARG A 193 0.26 -26.87 16.50
CA ARG A 193 0.90 -27.53 15.37
C ARG A 193 1.72 -28.71 15.85
N GLY A 194 1.69 -29.84 15.14
CA GLY A 194 2.17 -31.12 15.69
C GLY A 194 1.32 -31.61 16.86
N GLY A 195 1.40 -32.91 17.15
CA GLY A 195 0.47 -33.58 18.05
C GLY A 195 -0.97 -33.58 17.53
N ASN A 196 -1.92 -33.93 18.40
CA ASN A 196 -3.34 -33.85 18.11
C ASN A 196 -3.84 -32.42 18.31
N THR A 197 -3.88 -31.64 17.23
CA THR A 197 -4.34 -30.24 17.27
C THR A 197 -5.81 -30.09 17.69
N ALA A 198 -6.59 -31.19 17.67
CA ALA A 198 -7.97 -31.19 18.15
C ALA A 198 -8.11 -31.32 19.68
N ALA A 199 -7.03 -31.66 20.39
CA ALA A 199 -7.00 -31.86 21.83
C ALA A 199 -7.48 -30.61 22.58
N SER A 200 -8.25 -30.84 23.65
CA SER A 200 -9.00 -29.77 24.32
C SER A 200 -8.12 -28.90 25.22
N ASP A 201 -7.12 -29.50 25.86
CA ASP A 201 -6.15 -28.83 26.72
C ASP A 201 -4.70 -29.10 26.29
N HIS A 202 -3.76 -28.47 26.99
CA HIS A 202 -2.32 -28.60 26.72
C HIS A 202 -1.78 -29.97 27.12
N SER A 203 -2.24 -30.55 28.23
CA SER A 203 -1.75 -31.81 28.78
C SER A 203 -2.08 -32.99 27.87
N GLU A 204 -3.32 -33.04 27.36
CA GLU A 204 -3.77 -34.01 26.35
C GLU A 204 -2.94 -33.87 25.07
N TRP A 205 -2.74 -32.63 24.61
CA TRP A 205 -1.93 -32.34 23.43
C TRP A 205 -0.49 -32.82 23.60
N LEU A 206 0.14 -32.50 24.73
CA LEU A 206 1.53 -32.80 25.04
C LEU A 206 1.86 -34.29 24.91
N LEU A 207 0.95 -35.17 25.38
CA LEU A 207 1.11 -36.63 25.30
C LEU A 207 1.16 -37.15 23.85
N THR A 208 0.60 -36.41 22.90
CA THR A 208 0.51 -36.82 21.49
C THR A 208 1.65 -36.30 20.62
N VAL A 209 2.46 -35.35 21.11
CA VAL A 209 3.56 -34.74 20.33
C VAL A 209 4.61 -35.78 19.94
N LEU A 210 4.90 -36.74 20.82
CA LEU A 210 5.87 -37.82 20.56
C LEU A 210 5.42 -38.76 19.45
N THR A 211 4.13 -39.07 19.37
CA THR A 211 3.60 -40.04 18.40
C THR A 211 3.17 -39.39 17.08
N MET A 212 2.91 -38.09 17.09
CA MET A 212 2.48 -37.34 15.91
C MET A 212 3.26 -36.02 15.73
N PRO A 213 4.60 -36.03 15.65
CA PRO A 213 5.37 -34.81 15.47
C PRO A 213 5.16 -34.22 14.07
N GLU A 214 5.24 -32.90 13.97
CA GLU A 214 5.20 -32.15 12.72
C GLU A 214 6.39 -31.19 12.62
N ALA A 215 6.69 -30.70 11.42
CA ALA A 215 7.75 -29.76 11.18
C ALA A 215 7.43 -28.38 11.78
N ILE A 216 8.33 -27.89 12.63
CA ILE A 216 8.33 -26.57 13.28
C ILE A 216 9.70 -25.90 13.07
N ASN A 217 9.84 -24.62 13.47
CA ASN A 217 11.13 -23.90 13.50
C ASN A 217 11.98 -23.98 12.21
N PHE A 218 11.36 -23.71 11.05
CA PHE A 218 12.04 -23.75 9.75
C PHE A 218 13.22 -22.77 9.65
N LYS A 219 14.35 -23.22 9.12
CA LYS A 219 15.50 -22.41 8.75
C LYS A 219 15.52 -22.26 7.24
N LEU A 220 15.52 -21.01 6.78
CA LEU A 220 15.31 -20.67 5.38
C LEU A 220 16.52 -19.92 4.81
N VAL A 221 16.82 -20.16 3.54
CA VAL A 221 17.73 -19.32 2.74
C VAL A 221 17.04 -18.91 1.44
N PRO A 222 17.26 -17.69 0.92
CA PRO A 222 16.68 -17.28 -0.36
C PRO A 222 17.14 -18.21 -1.48
N ILE A 223 16.22 -18.68 -2.34
CA ILE A 223 16.56 -19.57 -3.46
C ILE A 223 17.60 -18.93 -4.40
N THR A 224 17.55 -17.61 -4.53
CA THR A 224 18.50 -16.80 -5.32
C THR A 224 19.94 -16.85 -4.81
N SER A 225 20.17 -17.21 -3.54
CA SER A 225 21.52 -17.39 -2.99
C SER A 225 22.27 -18.58 -3.60
N LEU A 226 21.54 -19.58 -4.13
CA LEU A 226 22.08 -20.75 -4.80
C LEU A 226 22.14 -20.61 -6.33
N LEU A 227 21.72 -19.46 -6.88
CA LEU A 227 21.68 -19.18 -8.32
C LEU A 227 22.83 -18.25 -8.77
N LYS A 228 23.95 -18.25 -8.03
CA LYS A 228 25.10 -17.39 -8.35
C LYS A 228 25.68 -17.76 -9.71
N GLY A 229 25.79 -16.78 -10.61
CA GLY A 229 26.30 -16.96 -11.97
C GLY A 229 25.24 -17.34 -13.00
N VAL A 230 23.97 -17.52 -12.60
CA VAL A 230 22.86 -17.75 -13.53
C VAL A 230 22.37 -16.43 -14.11
N THR A 231 22.25 -16.35 -15.43
CA THR A 231 21.73 -15.17 -16.13
C THR A 231 20.29 -14.88 -15.69
N GLY A 232 19.96 -13.61 -15.46
CA GLY A 232 18.60 -13.20 -15.08
C GLY A 232 18.26 -13.31 -13.59
N VAL A 233 19.14 -13.88 -12.76
CA VAL A 233 18.94 -13.98 -11.29
C VAL A 233 18.68 -12.63 -10.62
N GLY A 234 19.23 -11.54 -11.17
CA GLY A 234 18.98 -10.18 -10.70
C GLY A 234 17.50 -9.77 -10.81
N PHE A 235 16.83 -10.13 -11.92
CA PHE A 235 15.41 -9.87 -12.12
C PHE A 235 14.56 -10.68 -11.14
N LEU A 236 14.88 -11.97 -10.99
CA LEU A 236 14.20 -12.85 -10.05
C LEU A 236 14.34 -12.36 -8.60
N SER A 237 15.56 -11.99 -8.19
CA SER A 237 15.82 -11.42 -6.87
C SER A 237 15.05 -10.11 -6.65
N HIS A 238 15.00 -9.23 -7.64
CA HIS A 238 14.22 -8.00 -7.55
C HIS A 238 12.71 -8.29 -7.38
N ALA A 239 12.14 -9.18 -8.20
CA ALA A 239 10.74 -9.56 -8.12
C ALA A 239 10.37 -10.25 -6.81
N MET A 240 11.21 -11.16 -6.30
CA MET A 240 11.00 -11.79 -5.00
C MET A 240 11.01 -10.77 -3.87
N ASN A 241 11.91 -9.79 -3.90
CA ASN A 241 11.92 -8.71 -2.90
C ASN A 241 10.64 -7.88 -2.95
N LEU A 242 10.12 -7.59 -4.16
CA LEU A 242 8.84 -6.91 -4.32
C LEU A 242 7.68 -7.77 -3.78
N TYR A 243 7.63 -9.05 -4.13
CA TYR A 243 6.61 -9.98 -3.61
C TYR A 243 6.65 -10.09 -2.08
N LEU A 244 7.83 -10.27 -1.49
CA LEU A 244 7.96 -10.36 -0.03
C LEU A 244 7.58 -9.05 0.67
N ARG A 245 7.79 -7.90 0.02
CA ARG A 245 7.49 -6.58 0.58
C ARG A 245 6.00 -6.22 0.49
N TYR A 246 5.37 -6.50 -0.65
CA TYR A 246 3.99 -6.08 -0.94
C TYR A 246 2.96 -7.21 -0.81
N LYS A 247 3.40 -8.45 -0.95
CA LYS A 247 2.60 -9.69 -0.89
C LYS A 247 1.26 -9.59 -1.64
N PRO A 248 1.27 -9.22 -2.94
CA PRO A 248 0.07 -9.32 -3.74
C PRO A 248 -0.40 -10.80 -3.81
N PRO A 249 -1.68 -11.06 -4.06
CA PRO A 249 -2.17 -12.41 -4.36
C PRO A 249 -1.34 -13.05 -5.47
N ILE A 250 -1.10 -14.36 -5.40
CA ILE A 250 -0.21 -15.04 -6.34
C ILE A 250 -0.76 -15.01 -7.77
N GLU A 251 -2.09 -15.06 -7.89
CA GLU A 251 -2.84 -15.00 -9.14
C GLU A 251 -2.70 -13.63 -9.83
N GLU A 252 -2.42 -12.58 -9.05
CA GLU A 252 -2.26 -11.20 -9.52
C GLU A 252 -0.79 -10.77 -9.65
N LEU A 253 0.16 -11.64 -9.29
CA LEU A 253 1.58 -11.29 -9.22
C LEU A 253 2.14 -10.84 -10.58
N SER A 254 1.71 -11.47 -11.68
CA SER A 254 2.11 -11.07 -13.03
C SER A 254 1.70 -9.62 -13.35
N TYR A 255 0.43 -9.26 -13.10
CA TYR A 255 -0.08 -7.89 -13.27
C TYR A 255 0.64 -6.89 -12.37
N PHE A 256 0.89 -7.27 -11.11
CA PHE A 256 1.64 -6.45 -10.17
C PHE A 256 3.05 -6.16 -10.70
N LEU A 257 3.79 -7.19 -11.13
CA LEU A 257 5.16 -7.08 -11.65
C LEU A 257 5.22 -6.25 -12.95
N ASP A 258 4.21 -6.37 -13.81
CA ASP A 258 4.05 -5.55 -15.02
C ASP A 258 4.01 -4.05 -14.70
N PHE A 259 3.50 -3.67 -13.52
CA PHE A 259 3.40 -2.28 -13.05
C PHE A 259 4.61 -1.78 -12.25
N GLN A 260 5.64 -2.62 -12.07
CA GLN A 260 6.88 -2.25 -11.35
C GLN A 260 7.98 -1.70 -12.28
N HIS A 261 7.68 -1.50 -13.56
CA HIS A 261 8.52 -0.73 -14.46
C HIS A 261 8.71 0.72 -13.96
N HIS A 262 9.78 1.37 -14.43
CA HIS A 262 10.10 2.74 -14.04
C HIS A 262 8.96 3.69 -14.41
N ARG A 263 8.59 4.59 -13.48
CA ARG A 263 7.54 5.60 -13.64
C ARG A 263 8.16 6.94 -14.02
N LEU A 264 7.66 7.52 -15.10
CA LEU A 264 8.09 8.80 -15.64
C LEU A 264 6.95 9.83 -15.54
N TRP A 265 7.30 11.11 -15.63
CA TRP A 265 6.32 12.19 -15.72
C TRP A 265 6.38 12.83 -17.10
N ALA A 266 5.22 13.04 -17.70
CA ALA A 266 5.03 13.81 -18.92
C ALA A 266 4.27 15.11 -18.60
N PRO A 267 4.70 16.27 -19.14
CA PRO A 267 5.98 16.49 -19.82
C PRO A 267 7.18 16.27 -18.87
N VAL A 268 8.32 15.87 -19.43
CA VAL A 268 9.57 15.78 -18.65
C VAL A 268 9.99 17.21 -18.29
N LEU A 269 10.54 17.42 -17.10
CA LEU A 269 10.94 18.76 -16.63
C LEU A 269 11.87 19.49 -17.62
N GLY A 270 12.69 18.75 -18.37
CA GLY A 270 13.57 19.28 -19.41
C GLY A 270 12.87 19.73 -20.70
N ASP A 271 11.67 19.20 -20.98
CA ASP A 271 10.86 19.55 -22.16
C ASP A 271 10.00 20.81 -21.92
N LEU A 272 9.87 21.23 -20.67
CA LEU A 272 9.23 22.49 -20.34
C LEU A 272 10.08 23.64 -20.88
N PRO A 273 9.48 24.69 -21.45
CA PRO A 273 10.22 25.87 -21.88
C PRO A 273 10.78 26.60 -20.64
N LEU A 274 11.98 26.18 -20.21
CA LEU A 274 12.77 26.82 -19.14
C LEU A 274 13.52 28.07 -19.65
N GLY A 275 13.60 28.24 -20.98
CA GLY A 275 14.08 29.44 -21.64
C GLY A 275 13.08 30.60 -21.58
N PRO A 276 13.48 31.84 -21.91
CA PRO A 276 12.50 32.89 -22.19
C PRO A 276 11.63 32.39 -23.34
N CYS A 277 10.36 32.05 -23.07
CA CYS A 277 9.41 31.77 -24.13
C CYS A 277 9.49 32.95 -25.11
N SER A 278 10.02 32.71 -26.31
CA SER A 278 9.84 33.64 -27.41
C SER A 278 8.34 33.91 -27.50
N ASN A 279 7.95 35.17 -27.70
CA ASN A 279 6.57 35.66 -27.81
C ASN A 279 5.74 35.00 -28.96
N ARG A 280 6.12 33.79 -29.43
CA ARG A 280 5.50 33.00 -30.50
C ARG A 280 4.41 32.06 -30.03
N GLN A 281 4.29 31.76 -28.72
CA GLN A 281 3.05 31.19 -28.18
C GLN A 281 2.12 32.36 -27.88
N GLY A 282 0.96 32.42 -28.52
CA GLY A 282 -0.03 33.51 -28.38
C GLY A 282 -0.46 33.76 -26.92
N ALA A 283 -1.32 34.76 -26.72
CA ALA A 283 -1.81 35.16 -25.41
C ALA A 283 -2.30 33.95 -24.59
N SER A 284 -1.50 33.50 -23.62
CA SER A 284 -1.88 32.39 -22.75
C SER A 284 -3.04 32.84 -21.86
N PRO A 285 -4.14 32.08 -21.78
CA PRO A 285 -5.26 32.47 -20.94
C PRO A 285 -4.82 32.52 -19.48
N ALA A 286 -5.39 33.45 -18.72
CA ALA A 286 -5.01 33.68 -17.34
C ALA A 286 -6.24 33.74 -16.43
N LEU A 287 -6.10 33.13 -15.26
CA LEU A 287 -7.02 33.27 -14.15
C LEU A 287 -6.62 34.50 -13.32
N HIS A 288 -7.62 35.32 -13.02
CA HIS A 288 -7.47 36.54 -12.24
C HIS A 288 -8.02 36.28 -10.84
N PHE A 289 -7.23 36.52 -9.80
CA PHE A 289 -7.68 36.39 -8.40
C PHE A 289 -8.07 37.73 -7.78
N SER A 290 -7.62 38.86 -8.35
CA SER A 290 -8.07 40.20 -7.98
C SER A 290 -7.83 41.20 -9.11
N LEU A 291 -8.49 42.36 -9.00
CA LEU A 291 -8.46 43.45 -9.99
C LEU A 291 -7.05 44.05 -10.20
N VAL A 292 -6.21 44.05 -9.17
CA VAL A 292 -4.80 44.51 -9.18
C VAL A 292 -3.87 43.39 -8.65
N GLY A 293 -4.13 42.16 -9.07
CA GLY A 293 -3.57 40.94 -8.48
C GLY A 293 -2.54 40.19 -9.31
N SER A 294 -1.93 39.17 -8.68
CA SER A 294 -1.11 38.17 -9.38
C SER A 294 -1.98 37.34 -10.33
N LYS A 295 -1.53 37.20 -11.58
CA LYS A 295 -2.19 36.39 -12.62
C LYS A 295 -1.61 34.98 -12.62
N LEU A 296 -2.46 33.97 -12.70
CA LEU A 296 -2.06 32.59 -12.94
C LEU A 296 -2.36 32.25 -14.39
N TYR A 297 -1.31 32.15 -15.20
CA TYR A 297 -1.43 31.71 -16.58
C TYR A 297 -1.78 30.22 -16.61
N VAL A 298 -2.53 29.78 -17.60
CA VAL A 298 -2.85 28.36 -17.80
C VAL A 298 -2.14 27.86 -19.04
N SER A 299 -1.45 26.73 -18.89
CA SER A 299 -0.83 26.01 -20.00
C SER A 299 -1.89 25.19 -20.70
N SER A 300 -2.24 25.57 -21.93
CA SER A 300 -3.16 24.80 -22.79
C SER A 300 -2.44 23.80 -23.69
N SER A 301 -1.18 23.50 -23.41
CA SER A 301 -0.43 22.45 -24.09
C SER A 301 -1.07 21.09 -23.81
N GLU A 302 -1.21 20.29 -24.86
CA GLU A 302 -1.70 18.91 -24.74
C GLU A 302 -0.59 18.01 -24.22
N VAL A 303 -0.86 17.33 -23.11
CA VAL A 303 0.05 16.32 -22.55
C VAL A 303 -0.47 14.97 -22.98
N ILE A 304 0.18 14.35 -23.96
CA ILE A 304 -0.22 13.06 -24.50
C ILE A 304 0.86 12.03 -24.16
N VAL A 305 0.43 10.93 -23.56
CA VAL A 305 1.26 9.76 -23.25
C VAL A 305 0.85 8.65 -24.24
N PRO A 306 1.66 8.37 -25.27
CA PRO A 306 1.31 7.37 -26.25
C PRO A 306 1.48 5.96 -25.66
N ARG A 307 0.39 5.18 -25.62
CA ARG A 307 0.39 3.72 -25.41
C ARG A 307 1.01 3.21 -24.10
N LEU A 308 1.22 4.09 -23.13
CA LEU A 308 1.75 3.74 -21.82
C LEU A 308 0.70 3.98 -20.73
N PRO A 309 0.54 3.05 -19.77
CA PRO A 309 -0.34 3.22 -18.62
C PRO A 309 -0.09 4.52 -17.87
N VAL A 310 -1.13 5.33 -17.71
CA VAL A 310 -1.11 6.47 -16.80
C VAL A 310 -1.47 5.98 -15.40
N THR A 311 -0.55 6.16 -14.45
CA THR A 311 -0.67 5.70 -13.05
C THR A 311 -0.83 6.84 -12.04
N GLY A 312 -0.91 8.08 -12.53
CA GLY A 312 -1.13 9.24 -11.68
C GLY A 312 -1.15 10.56 -12.44
N MET A 313 -1.52 11.61 -11.72
CA MET A 313 -1.60 12.96 -12.27
C MET A 313 -1.20 13.98 -11.20
N ARG A 314 -0.75 15.16 -11.62
CA ARG A 314 -0.51 16.30 -10.72
C ARG A 314 -0.73 17.62 -11.42
N LEU A 315 -1.08 18.64 -10.65
CA LEU A 315 -0.95 20.03 -11.06
C LEU A 315 0.46 20.52 -10.76
N HIS A 316 1.03 21.30 -11.67
CA HIS A 316 2.39 21.83 -11.52
C HIS A 316 2.44 23.30 -11.90
N LEU A 317 3.24 24.09 -11.17
CA LEU A 317 3.51 25.48 -11.51
C LEU A 317 4.80 25.56 -12.33
N GLU A 318 4.66 25.95 -13.58
CA GLU A 318 5.70 25.98 -14.61
C GLU A 318 6.25 27.41 -14.84
N GLY A 319 7.40 27.46 -15.52
CA GLY A 319 8.09 28.69 -15.91
C GLY A 319 8.94 29.30 -14.79
N LYS A 320 9.88 30.19 -15.14
CA LYS A 320 10.83 30.79 -14.18
C LYS A 320 10.17 31.49 -12.98
N LYS A 321 8.94 31.98 -13.16
CA LYS A 321 8.16 32.69 -12.13
C LYS A 321 7.17 31.77 -11.40
N ASN A 322 7.10 30.48 -11.73
CA ASN A 322 6.12 29.51 -11.20
C ASN A 322 4.69 30.06 -11.23
N ASN A 323 4.32 30.70 -12.35
CA ASN A 323 3.06 31.40 -12.52
C ASN A 323 2.22 30.86 -13.67
N ARG A 324 2.58 29.69 -14.21
CA ARG A 324 1.84 28.98 -15.24
C ARG A 324 1.37 27.64 -14.69
N LEU A 325 0.07 27.41 -14.62
CA LEU A 325 -0.52 26.15 -14.22
C LEU A 325 -0.48 25.16 -15.38
N GLY A 326 0.19 24.03 -15.19
CA GLY A 326 0.20 22.89 -16.09
C GLY A 326 -0.35 21.63 -15.41
N ILE A 327 -0.73 20.64 -16.21
CA ILE A 327 -1.13 19.30 -15.75
C ILE A 327 -0.10 18.29 -16.23
N HIS A 328 0.43 17.46 -15.33
CA HIS A 328 1.41 16.43 -15.67
C HIS A 328 0.81 15.05 -15.41
N LEU A 329 1.17 14.09 -16.25
CA LEU A 329 0.75 12.69 -16.16
C LEU A 329 1.93 11.82 -15.76
N GLN A 330 1.73 10.95 -14.77
CA GLN A 330 2.68 9.90 -14.46
C GLN A 330 2.35 8.68 -15.30
N HIS A 331 3.33 8.11 -15.98
CA HIS A 331 3.15 6.91 -16.78
C HIS A 331 4.28 5.91 -16.59
N LEU A 332 4.02 4.65 -16.94
CA LEU A 332 5.07 3.63 -16.99
C LEU A 332 5.98 3.87 -18.20
N SER A 333 7.23 3.41 -18.10
CA SER A 333 8.21 3.42 -19.20
C SER A 333 7.92 2.35 -20.26
N ASN A 334 7.30 1.24 -19.86
CA ASN A 334 6.92 0.13 -20.73
C ASN A 334 5.41 -0.13 -20.64
N THR A 335 4.85 -0.69 -21.72
CA THR A 335 3.45 -1.13 -21.77
C THR A 335 3.34 -2.54 -21.17
N PRO A 336 2.48 -2.76 -20.16
CA PRO A 336 2.14 -4.08 -19.63
C PRO A 336 1.64 -5.01 -20.71
N THR A 337 1.97 -6.28 -20.58
CA THR A 337 1.65 -7.32 -21.58
C THR A 337 0.15 -7.43 -21.85
N PHE A 338 -0.70 -7.31 -20.82
CA PHE A 338 -2.16 -7.38 -20.97
C PHE A 338 -2.79 -6.14 -21.62
N ILE A 339 -2.06 -5.02 -21.72
CA ILE A 339 -2.54 -3.76 -22.32
C ILE A 339 -2.10 -3.62 -23.78
N ASP A 340 -1.22 -4.48 -24.30
CA ASP A 340 -0.67 -4.39 -25.66
C ASP A 340 -1.70 -4.65 -26.80
N ALA A 341 -2.99 -4.63 -26.49
CA ALA A 341 -4.06 -4.66 -27.47
C ALA A 341 -4.08 -3.35 -28.28
N ARG A 342 -3.78 -3.46 -29.57
CA ARG A 342 -3.90 -2.34 -30.52
C ARG A 342 -5.37 -1.95 -30.67
N SER A 343 -5.75 -0.80 -30.13
CA SER A 343 -7.04 -0.21 -30.50
C SER A 343 -7.00 0.29 -31.93
N ALA A 344 -8.03 -0.08 -32.71
CA ALA A 344 -8.25 0.45 -34.05
C ALA A 344 -8.86 1.86 -34.02
N LYS A 345 -9.43 2.29 -32.88
CA LYS A 345 -10.10 3.60 -32.76
C LYS A 345 -9.10 4.68 -32.36
N GLN A 346 -9.28 5.88 -32.91
CA GLN A 346 -8.50 7.04 -32.51
C GLN A 346 -8.87 7.47 -31.08
N PRO A 347 -7.89 7.89 -30.27
CA PRO A 347 -8.15 8.44 -28.94
C PRO A 347 -9.09 9.64 -29.01
N VAL A 348 -9.98 9.77 -28.03
CA VAL A 348 -11.05 10.76 -28.06
C VAL A 348 -10.95 11.74 -26.88
N TRP A 349 -10.93 13.04 -27.19
CA TRP A 349 -10.97 14.08 -26.17
C TRP A 349 -12.36 14.21 -25.54
N ARG A 350 -12.37 14.31 -24.22
CA ARG A 350 -13.55 14.58 -23.39
C ARG A 350 -13.19 15.64 -22.38
N GLY A 351 -14.02 16.68 -22.30
CA GLY A 351 -13.76 17.83 -21.46
C GLY A 351 -14.93 18.21 -20.60
N SER A 352 -14.65 18.83 -19.46
CA SER A 352 -15.68 19.31 -18.55
C SER A 352 -16.56 20.38 -19.19
N GLU A 353 -16.07 21.08 -20.22
CA GLU A 353 -16.85 22.07 -20.97
C GLU A 353 -18.00 21.49 -21.81
N THR A 354 -18.02 20.17 -22.03
CA THR A 354 -19.14 19.51 -22.75
C THR A 354 -20.41 19.46 -21.91
N ILE A 355 -20.28 19.57 -20.59
CA ILE A 355 -21.39 19.63 -19.63
C ILE A 355 -21.52 21.10 -19.22
N SER A 356 -22.43 21.83 -19.87
CA SER A 356 -22.70 23.24 -19.59
C SER A 356 -23.73 23.37 -18.46
N ASP A 357 -23.32 23.05 -17.23
CA ASP A 357 -24.13 23.23 -16.02
C ASP A 357 -23.38 24.14 -15.04
N GLU A 358 -23.92 25.35 -14.83
CA GLU A 358 -23.30 26.41 -14.03
C GLU A 358 -23.16 26.03 -12.54
N ARG A 359 -23.91 25.04 -12.06
CA ARG A 359 -23.83 24.56 -10.67
C ARG A 359 -22.47 23.97 -10.31
N TYR A 360 -21.68 23.59 -11.32
CA TYR A 360 -20.33 23.08 -11.13
C TYR A 360 -19.24 24.16 -11.23
N PHE A 361 -19.61 25.44 -11.35
CA PHE A 361 -18.65 26.54 -11.41
C PHE A 361 -18.39 27.06 -10.00
N GLU A 362 -17.27 26.62 -9.42
CA GLU A 362 -16.91 27.00 -8.06
C GLU A 362 -15.86 28.11 -8.06
N PRO A 363 -16.07 29.19 -7.29
CA PRO A 363 -15.09 30.27 -7.17
C PRO A 363 -13.89 29.82 -6.33
N VAL A 364 -12.67 30.02 -6.82
CA VAL A 364 -11.44 29.67 -6.07
C VAL A 364 -11.27 30.57 -4.83
N GLN A 365 -11.76 31.80 -4.89
CA GLN A 365 -11.76 32.73 -3.76
C GLN A 365 -13.09 33.48 -3.66
N TRP A 366 -13.42 33.93 -2.45
CA TRP A 366 -14.62 34.71 -2.13
C TRP A 366 -14.84 35.96 -3.00
N ARG A 367 -13.80 36.50 -3.64
CA ARG A 367 -13.89 37.66 -4.53
C ARG A 367 -14.20 37.33 -6.01
N MET A 368 -14.66 36.12 -6.36
CA MET A 368 -15.38 35.77 -7.61
C MET A 368 -14.64 35.91 -8.98
N PHE A 369 -13.36 36.26 -9.04
CA PHE A 369 -12.70 36.53 -10.34
C PHE A 369 -12.20 35.29 -11.11
N ALA A 370 -12.03 34.15 -10.44
CA ALA A 370 -11.57 32.89 -11.04
C ALA A 370 -12.47 31.74 -10.59
N HIS A 371 -13.01 31.02 -11.56
CA HIS A 371 -13.85 29.85 -11.34
C HIS A 371 -13.18 28.59 -11.86
N VAL A 372 -13.50 27.47 -11.24
CA VAL A 372 -13.08 26.13 -11.66
C VAL A 372 -14.32 25.31 -11.92
N CYS A 373 -14.35 24.62 -13.05
CA CYS A 373 -15.40 23.66 -13.34
C CYS A 373 -15.10 22.34 -12.61
N THR A 374 -15.93 21.97 -11.64
CA THR A 374 -15.77 20.77 -10.79
C THR A 374 -16.43 19.51 -11.36
N VAL A 375 -16.93 19.58 -12.60
CA VAL A 375 -17.52 18.43 -13.32
C VAL A 375 -16.47 17.32 -13.47
N PRO A 376 -16.78 16.08 -13.05
CA PRO A 376 -15.87 14.97 -13.24
C PRO A 376 -15.80 14.50 -14.69
N VAL A 377 -14.60 14.48 -15.25
CA VAL A 377 -14.31 13.86 -16.54
C VAL A 377 -13.93 12.41 -16.26
N LYS A 378 -14.85 11.49 -16.51
CA LYS A 378 -14.66 10.06 -16.30
C LYS A 378 -15.19 9.28 -17.50
N TYR A 379 -14.67 8.06 -17.67
CA TYR A 379 -15.24 7.10 -18.61
C TYR A 379 -16.75 6.89 -18.37
N ASP A 380 -17.52 6.93 -19.45
CA ASP A 380 -18.93 6.54 -19.48
C ASP A 380 -19.08 5.18 -20.18
N PRO A 381 -19.62 4.15 -19.51
CA PRO A 381 -19.89 2.83 -20.11
C PRO A 381 -20.65 2.87 -21.44
N ARG A 382 -21.43 3.93 -21.69
CA ARG A 382 -22.19 4.13 -22.92
C ARG A 382 -21.32 4.52 -24.13
N TRP A 383 -20.02 4.77 -23.95
CA TRP A 383 -19.10 4.98 -25.09
C TRP A 383 -18.79 3.68 -25.84
N GLY A 384 -19.06 2.51 -25.24
CA GLY A 384 -19.06 1.23 -25.96
C GLY A 384 -20.07 1.27 -27.10
N SER A 385 -19.65 0.87 -28.30
CA SER A 385 -20.51 0.86 -29.49
C SER A 385 -21.75 -0.03 -29.29
N ALA A 386 -22.83 0.28 -30.00
CA ALA A 386 -24.04 -0.55 -30.15
C ALA A 386 -23.76 -1.99 -30.68
N ALA A 387 -22.50 -2.33 -30.99
CA ALA A 387 -22.02 -3.63 -31.43
C ALA A 387 -21.24 -4.37 -30.32
N GLY A 388 -21.92 -4.73 -29.23
CA GLY A 388 -21.75 -5.97 -28.45
C GLY A 388 -20.41 -6.39 -27.82
N SER A 389 -19.28 -5.72 -28.04
CA SER A 389 -17.99 -6.11 -27.45
C SER A 389 -17.62 -5.22 -26.26
N PRO A 390 -17.28 -5.81 -25.10
CA PRO A 390 -16.89 -5.04 -23.91
C PRO A 390 -15.55 -4.35 -24.14
N ALA A 391 -15.48 -3.06 -23.80
CA ALA A 391 -14.26 -2.28 -23.86
C ALA A 391 -14.16 -1.33 -22.65
N ALA A 392 -12.94 -1.15 -22.16
CA ALA A 392 -12.60 -0.18 -21.14
C ALA A 392 -11.93 1.03 -21.79
N TYR A 393 -11.98 2.19 -21.14
CA TYR A 393 -11.28 3.39 -21.62
C TYR A 393 -10.38 3.93 -20.52
N VAL A 394 -9.14 4.19 -20.87
CA VAL A 394 -8.10 4.71 -19.98
C VAL A 394 -7.66 6.10 -20.42
N VAL A 395 -7.21 6.90 -19.46
CA VAL A 395 -6.64 8.21 -19.75
C VAL A 395 -5.25 8.01 -20.36
N SER A 396 -5.05 8.67 -21.49
CA SER A 396 -3.80 8.67 -22.28
C SER A 396 -3.29 10.09 -22.54
N GLY A 397 -4.03 11.11 -22.10
CA GLY A 397 -3.62 12.49 -22.23
C GLY A 397 -4.50 13.42 -21.40
N ALA A 398 -4.00 14.63 -21.16
CA ALA A 398 -4.70 15.65 -20.42
C ALA A 398 -4.34 17.05 -20.92
N GLN A 399 -5.28 17.97 -20.78
CA GLN A 399 -5.11 19.37 -21.15
C GLN A 399 -5.93 20.24 -20.19
N LEU A 400 -5.37 21.38 -19.79
CA LEU A 400 -6.11 22.44 -19.11
C LEU A 400 -6.60 23.46 -20.14
N HIS A 401 -7.85 23.85 -20.03
CA HIS A 401 -8.47 24.81 -20.92
C HIS A 401 -9.15 25.92 -20.12
N VAL A 402 -9.14 27.14 -20.62
CA VAL A 402 -9.85 28.26 -20.01
C VAL A 402 -10.89 28.75 -20.98
N LYS A 403 -12.15 28.79 -20.52
CA LYS A 403 -13.28 29.30 -21.30
C LYS A 403 -13.82 30.55 -20.60
N ALA A 404 -14.08 31.59 -21.38
CA ALA A 404 -14.76 32.77 -20.87
C ALA A 404 -16.25 32.45 -20.68
N HIS A 405 -16.80 32.80 -19.52
CA HIS A 405 -18.22 32.71 -19.20
C HIS A 405 -18.64 34.02 -18.55
N ASP A 406 -19.50 34.77 -19.23
CA ASP A 406 -19.89 36.13 -18.89
C ASP A 406 -18.69 37.07 -18.66
N SER A 407 -18.45 37.47 -17.42
CA SER A 407 -17.36 38.37 -16.99
C SER A 407 -16.20 37.62 -16.32
N THR A 408 -16.21 36.29 -16.31
CA THR A 408 -15.23 35.47 -15.59
C THR A 408 -14.58 34.42 -16.48
N ASN A 409 -13.36 34.01 -16.11
CA ASN A 409 -12.66 32.91 -16.76
C ASN A 409 -12.84 31.64 -15.94
N ILE A 410 -13.29 30.58 -16.59
CA ILE A 410 -13.51 29.26 -15.98
C ILE A 410 -12.40 28.30 -16.42
N LEU A 411 -11.77 27.65 -15.45
CA LEU A 411 -10.81 26.58 -15.69
C LEU A 411 -11.54 25.25 -15.92
N HIS A 412 -11.26 24.61 -17.05
CA HIS A 412 -11.78 23.31 -17.46
C HIS A 412 -10.65 22.28 -17.59
N LEU A 413 -11.02 21.01 -17.39
CA LEU A 413 -10.15 19.86 -17.56
C LEU A 413 -10.60 19.06 -18.78
N ARG A 414 -9.66 18.68 -19.63
CA ARG A 414 -9.85 17.76 -20.74
C ARG A 414 -8.97 16.54 -20.55
N LEU A 415 -9.53 15.37 -20.82
CA LEU A 415 -8.83 14.09 -20.80
C LEU A 415 -8.97 13.43 -22.17
N LEU A 416 -7.87 12.83 -22.63
CA LEU A 416 -7.82 12.04 -23.84
C LEU A 416 -7.99 10.56 -23.47
N TYR A 417 -9.01 9.92 -24.00
CA TYR A 417 -9.32 8.52 -23.72
C TYR A 417 -8.86 7.61 -24.85
N THR A 418 -8.15 6.54 -24.48
CA THR A 418 -7.81 5.43 -25.38
C THR A 418 -8.64 4.22 -24.99
N GLU A 419 -9.23 3.57 -25.98
CA GLU A 419 -10.02 2.33 -25.81
C GLU A 419 -9.08 1.13 -25.62
N LEU A 420 -9.43 0.26 -24.69
CA LEU A 420 -8.83 -1.05 -24.46
C LEU A 420 -9.91 -2.12 -24.73
N PRO A 421 -9.90 -2.75 -25.91
CA PRO A 421 -10.89 -3.76 -26.27
C PRO A 421 -10.72 -5.01 -25.41
N GLY A 422 -11.83 -5.72 -25.16
CA GLY A 422 -11.82 -6.98 -24.41
C GLY A 422 -11.57 -6.83 -22.91
N HIS A 423 -11.60 -5.61 -22.38
CA HIS A 423 -11.37 -5.33 -20.96
C HIS A 423 -12.59 -4.64 -20.34
N ALA A 424 -12.82 -4.88 -19.05
CA ALA A 424 -13.83 -4.20 -18.26
C ALA A 424 -13.23 -3.62 -16.97
N VAL A 425 -13.86 -2.56 -16.47
CA VAL A 425 -13.53 -1.98 -15.17
C VAL A 425 -14.12 -2.87 -14.08
N VAL A 426 -13.26 -3.48 -13.26
CA VAL A 426 -13.67 -4.35 -12.14
C VAL A 426 -13.89 -3.54 -10.87
N ARG A 427 -12.94 -2.67 -10.56
CA ARG A 427 -12.94 -1.86 -9.34
C ARG A 427 -12.48 -0.45 -9.66
N SER A 428 -13.08 0.56 -9.03
CA SER A 428 -12.62 1.93 -9.15
C SER A 428 -12.63 2.66 -7.81
N LYS A 429 -11.70 3.61 -7.65
CA LYS A 429 -11.53 4.42 -6.45
C LYS A 429 -11.16 5.85 -6.86
N TRP A 430 -11.78 6.83 -6.22
CA TRP A 430 -11.31 8.21 -6.28
C TRP A 430 -10.22 8.41 -5.24
N ALA A 431 -9.12 9.02 -5.64
CA ALA A 431 -8.10 9.48 -4.73
C ALA A 431 -7.89 10.99 -4.91
N HIS A 432 -7.68 11.64 -3.78
CA HIS A 432 -7.29 13.03 -3.68
C HIS A 432 -6.24 13.12 -2.57
N ASN A 433 -5.38 14.13 -2.61
CA ASN A 433 -4.33 14.22 -1.62
C ASN A 433 -4.84 14.92 -0.36
N THR A 434 -5.08 14.16 0.71
CA THR A 434 -5.13 14.69 2.07
C THR A 434 -3.71 14.64 2.63
N VAL A 435 -2.94 15.72 2.42
CA VAL A 435 -1.63 16.00 3.06
C VAL A 435 -0.93 14.74 3.60
N ARG A 436 -0.33 13.95 2.70
CA ARG A 436 0.74 13.03 3.10
C ARG A 436 1.88 13.91 3.59
N LEU A 437 1.99 14.13 4.91
CA LEU A 437 3.15 14.73 5.57
C LEU A 437 4.36 13.80 5.39
N SER A 438 4.89 13.77 4.17
CA SER A 438 6.25 13.35 3.91
C SER A 438 7.15 14.31 4.68
N GLY A 439 7.95 13.77 5.59
CA GLY A 439 8.72 14.52 6.56
C GLY A 439 9.48 15.68 5.92
N ARG A 440 9.16 16.91 6.34
CA ARG A 440 10.07 18.05 6.18
C ARG A 440 11.34 17.71 6.95
N MET A 441 12.36 17.18 6.28
CA MET A 441 13.71 17.17 6.82
C MET A 441 14.18 18.62 6.87
N SER A 442 14.06 19.26 8.03
CA SER A 442 14.71 20.53 8.30
C SER A 442 16.18 20.23 8.58
N PHE A 443 17.02 20.58 7.61
CA PHE A 443 18.41 20.92 7.86
C PHE A 443 18.45 22.04 8.90
N LEU A 444 19.18 21.83 10.01
CA LEU A 444 20.14 22.73 10.68
C LEU A 444 20.39 22.25 12.14
N SER A 445 21.62 21.77 12.35
CA SER A 445 22.55 22.14 13.43
C SER A 445 22.19 21.97 14.92
N ARG A 446 22.91 21.02 15.55
CA ARG A 446 23.56 21.02 16.87
C ARG A 446 23.19 22.08 17.94
N SER A 447 22.82 21.51 19.10
CA SER A 447 23.25 21.84 20.48
C SER A 447 22.19 22.43 21.42
N LEU A 448 22.37 22.03 22.69
CA LEU A 448 22.06 22.58 24.03
C LEU A 448 20.63 22.65 24.59
N ALA A 449 20.57 22.53 25.92
CA ALA A 449 19.55 21.90 26.75
C ALA A 449 18.42 22.81 27.29
N ALA A 450 17.43 22.15 27.90
CA ALA A 450 16.63 22.54 29.07
C ALA A 450 15.13 22.91 28.88
N SER A 451 14.32 22.07 29.52
CA SER A 451 13.07 22.31 30.30
C SER A 451 11.76 22.82 29.67
N SER A 452 10.71 22.14 30.16
CA SER A 452 9.30 22.54 30.41
C SER A 452 8.29 22.64 29.24
N GLY A 453 7.42 21.61 29.19
CA GLY A 453 5.96 21.74 29.29
C GLY A 453 5.18 22.45 28.20
N ALA A 454 4.45 21.69 27.37
CA ALA A 454 3.06 21.96 26.95
C ALA A 454 2.54 20.91 25.95
N VAL A 455 1.37 20.35 26.28
CA VAL A 455 0.26 19.89 25.43
C VAL A 455 0.60 18.94 24.25
N GLU A 456 0.32 17.66 24.43
CA GLU A 456 0.25 16.66 23.36
C GLU A 456 -1.00 16.86 22.49
N GLU A 457 -0.81 17.45 21.31
CA GLU A 457 -1.77 17.38 20.21
C GLU A 457 -1.57 16.04 19.47
N GLN A 458 -2.63 15.25 19.37
CA GLN A 458 -2.65 13.90 18.78
C GLN A 458 -2.04 13.88 17.36
N ARG A 459 -0.79 13.41 17.27
CA ARG A 459 -0.15 13.06 16.01
C ARG A 459 -0.66 11.70 15.55
N GLN A 460 -1.37 11.65 14.43
CA GLN A 460 -1.61 10.39 13.72
C GLN A 460 -0.25 9.78 13.31
N PRO A 461 -0.06 8.45 13.44
CA PRO A 461 1.21 7.82 13.08
C PRO A 461 1.45 7.96 11.58
N ALA A 462 2.62 8.47 11.22
CA ALA A 462 3.09 8.46 9.85
C ALA A 462 3.15 7.00 9.37
N ARG A 463 2.48 6.70 8.24
CA ARG A 463 2.61 5.40 7.57
C ARG A 463 4.10 5.12 7.35
N VAL A 464 4.53 3.91 7.71
CA VAL A 464 5.92 3.45 7.52
C VAL A 464 6.31 3.73 6.07
N ASN A 465 7.29 4.61 5.87
CA ASN A 465 7.81 4.86 4.53
C ASN A 465 8.66 3.65 4.14
N ILE A 466 8.04 2.76 3.37
CA ILE A 466 8.60 1.46 3.01
C ILE A 466 9.69 1.61 1.94
N ASP A 467 9.81 2.75 1.25
CA ASP A 467 10.85 3.02 0.24
C ASP A 467 12.03 3.87 0.74
N SER A 468 13.20 3.24 0.87
CA SER A 468 14.49 3.92 1.11
C SER A 468 15.14 4.48 -0.17
N GLY A 469 14.52 4.28 -1.34
CA GLY A 469 15.14 4.54 -2.66
C GLY A 469 14.50 5.65 -3.51
N VAL A 470 13.46 6.33 -3.03
CA VAL A 470 12.80 7.40 -3.80
C VAL A 470 13.16 8.74 -3.17
N PHE A 471 13.83 9.60 -3.94
CA PHE A 471 13.98 11.01 -3.61
C PHE A 471 12.58 11.61 -3.42
N ALA A 472 12.16 11.81 -2.17
CA ALA A 472 10.85 12.38 -1.84
C ALA A 472 10.73 13.86 -2.23
N GLY A 473 11.84 14.48 -2.64
CA GLY A 473 11.87 15.80 -3.20
C GLY A 473 11.52 15.75 -4.68
N GLY A 474 10.32 16.23 -5.03
CA GLY A 474 10.14 16.85 -6.34
C GLY A 474 11.21 17.93 -6.58
N PRO A 475 11.36 18.42 -7.82
CA PRO A 475 12.38 19.40 -8.15
C PRO A 475 12.38 20.59 -7.17
N PRO A 476 13.55 21.09 -6.75
CA PRO A 476 13.65 22.12 -5.72
C PRO A 476 12.88 23.36 -6.16
N VAL A 477 11.90 23.77 -5.36
CA VAL A 477 11.09 24.95 -5.60
C VAL A 477 11.92 26.19 -5.19
N PRO A 478 12.20 27.15 -6.09
CA PRO A 478 12.91 28.38 -5.74
C PRO A 478 12.15 29.19 -4.67
N VAL A 479 12.90 29.80 -3.75
CA VAL A 479 12.41 30.52 -2.56
C VAL A 479 11.41 31.66 -2.87
N GLY A 480 11.33 32.13 -4.13
CA GLY A 480 10.35 33.13 -4.60
C GLY A 480 8.95 32.59 -4.97
N ALA A 481 8.72 31.27 -4.94
CA ALA A 481 7.49 30.62 -5.44
C ALA A 481 6.26 30.69 -4.50
N GLN A 482 6.39 31.31 -3.32
CA GLN A 482 5.38 31.20 -2.26
C GLN A 482 4.03 31.88 -2.54
N ARG A 483 3.97 32.85 -3.48
CA ARG A 483 2.75 33.66 -3.67
C ARG A 483 1.61 32.98 -4.44
N LEU A 484 1.87 32.00 -5.29
CA LEU A 484 0.81 31.32 -6.08
C LEU A 484 0.49 29.90 -5.59
N LEU A 485 1.39 29.28 -4.81
CA LEU A 485 1.13 28.01 -4.12
C LEU A 485 -0.04 28.08 -3.13
N LYS A 486 -0.42 29.29 -2.69
CA LYS A 486 -1.64 29.49 -1.88
C LYS A 486 -2.95 29.25 -2.66
N PHE A 487 -2.90 29.19 -3.99
CA PHE A 487 -4.08 29.00 -4.85
C PHE A 487 -4.11 27.64 -5.54
N VAL A 488 -3.02 26.89 -5.55
CA VAL A 488 -2.92 25.62 -6.29
C VAL A 488 -2.30 24.56 -5.39
N GLU A 489 -2.97 23.42 -5.30
CA GLU A 489 -2.45 22.23 -4.65
C GLU A 489 -1.60 21.44 -5.67
N THR A 490 -0.29 21.41 -5.44
CA THR A 490 0.71 20.81 -6.37
C THR A 490 1.12 19.40 -5.98
N SER A 491 0.41 18.80 -5.03
CA SER A 491 0.69 17.45 -4.56
C SER A 491 0.35 16.41 -5.63
N GLN A 492 1.15 15.35 -5.66
CA GLN A 492 1.01 14.28 -6.63
C GLN A 492 -0.12 13.34 -6.22
N VAL A 493 -0.99 13.00 -7.16
CA VAL A 493 -2.06 12.02 -6.95
C VAL A 493 -1.72 10.79 -7.78
N THR A 494 -1.15 9.78 -7.12
CA THR A 494 -0.57 8.59 -7.74
C THR A 494 -0.97 7.36 -6.94
N MET A 495 -1.15 6.22 -7.62
CA MET A 495 -1.27 4.91 -6.98
C MET A 495 -0.15 4.01 -7.49
N GLY A 496 0.45 3.24 -6.59
CA GLY A 496 1.61 2.39 -6.90
C GLY A 496 1.61 1.10 -6.09
N PRO A 497 2.76 0.42 -5.90
CA PRO A 497 2.82 -0.89 -5.26
C PRO A 497 2.39 -0.88 -3.80
N GLN A 498 2.49 0.29 -3.16
CA GLN A 498 2.04 0.53 -1.79
C GLN A 498 0.50 0.48 -1.68
N ASP A 499 -0.21 0.68 -2.79
CA ASP A 499 -1.65 0.75 -2.86
C ASP A 499 -2.17 -0.56 -3.49
N SER A 500 -2.47 -1.56 -2.66
CA SER A 500 -2.95 -2.88 -3.12
C SER A 500 -4.13 -2.75 -4.11
N PRO A 501 -4.11 -3.49 -5.25
CA PRO A 501 -3.18 -4.55 -5.61
C PRO A 501 -1.95 -4.10 -6.41
N GLY A 502 -1.71 -2.79 -6.55
CA GLY A 502 -0.47 -2.23 -7.10
C GLY A 502 -0.43 -1.94 -8.60
N TYR A 503 -1.49 -2.27 -9.35
CA TYR A 503 -1.59 -2.07 -10.81
C TYR A 503 -2.76 -1.16 -11.24
N TRP A 504 -2.78 0.05 -10.67
CA TRP A 504 -3.87 1.01 -10.88
C TRP A 504 -3.70 1.89 -12.13
N LEU A 505 -4.80 2.05 -12.89
CA LEU A 505 -4.85 2.89 -14.09
C LEU A 505 -5.73 4.11 -13.89
N VAL A 506 -5.32 5.26 -14.44
CA VAL A 506 -6.16 6.46 -14.46
C VAL A 506 -7.27 6.32 -15.49
N THR A 507 -8.51 6.50 -15.04
CA THR A 507 -9.74 6.38 -15.86
C THR A 507 -10.62 7.63 -15.80
N GLY A 508 -10.20 8.63 -15.04
CA GLY A 508 -10.86 9.91 -14.96
C GLY A 508 -10.17 10.84 -13.98
N ALA A 509 -10.58 12.09 -14.00
CA ALA A 509 -10.15 13.10 -13.05
C ALA A 509 -11.17 14.24 -12.99
N LYS A 510 -11.11 15.02 -11.93
CA LYS A 510 -11.86 16.26 -11.77
C LYS A 510 -10.99 17.31 -11.10
N LEU A 511 -11.26 18.57 -11.40
CA LEU A 511 -10.74 19.67 -10.60
C LEU A 511 -11.71 19.91 -9.44
N ASP A 512 -11.18 20.39 -8.33
CA ASP A 512 -11.97 20.72 -7.15
C ASP A 512 -11.44 22.01 -6.49
N VAL A 513 -12.22 22.62 -5.61
CA VAL A 513 -11.81 23.81 -4.85
C VAL A 513 -11.82 23.48 -3.36
N GLU A 514 -10.65 23.12 -2.83
CA GLU A 514 -10.49 22.79 -1.42
C GLU A 514 -9.81 23.93 -0.67
N LYS A 515 -10.48 24.49 0.34
CA LYS A 515 -9.94 25.56 1.20
C LYS A 515 -9.39 26.76 0.39
N GLY A 516 -10.04 27.08 -0.73
CA GLY A 516 -9.65 28.17 -1.63
C GLY A 516 -8.43 27.87 -2.53
N LYS A 517 -8.10 26.59 -2.71
CA LYS A 517 -7.07 26.12 -3.65
C LYS A 517 -7.69 25.25 -4.72
N ILE A 518 -7.18 25.38 -5.94
CA ILE A 518 -7.43 24.46 -7.04
C ILE A 518 -6.73 23.15 -6.71
N SER A 519 -7.49 22.06 -6.56
CA SER A 519 -7.00 20.72 -6.32
C SER A 519 -7.40 19.76 -7.44
N LEU A 520 -6.73 18.61 -7.47
CA LEU A 520 -6.96 17.56 -8.47
C LEU A 520 -7.38 16.27 -7.77
N HIS A 521 -8.49 15.69 -8.23
CA HIS A 521 -8.96 14.38 -7.82
C HIS A 521 -8.85 13.45 -9.01
N VAL A 522 -8.31 12.25 -8.79
CA VAL A 522 -8.05 11.28 -9.86
C VAL A 522 -8.81 10.01 -9.57
N LYS A 523 -9.48 9.47 -10.59
CA LYS A 523 -10.17 8.19 -10.54
C LYS A 523 -9.25 7.10 -11.07
N PHE A 524 -8.90 6.18 -10.18
CA PHE A 524 -8.13 4.98 -10.49
C PHE A 524 -9.06 3.79 -10.66
N SER A 525 -8.75 2.91 -11.59
CA SER A 525 -9.50 1.68 -11.82
C SER A 525 -8.57 0.49 -12.07
N LEU A 526 -9.03 -0.69 -11.67
CA LEU A 526 -8.48 -1.97 -12.06
C LEU A 526 -9.27 -2.49 -13.26
N LEU A 527 -8.55 -3.00 -14.25
CA LEU A 527 -9.12 -3.60 -15.44
C LEU A 527 -8.86 -5.09 -15.43
N ALA A 528 -9.82 -5.87 -15.92
CA ALA A 528 -9.64 -7.29 -16.19
C ALA A 528 -10.12 -7.64 -17.60
N PRO A 529 -9.52 -8.65 -18.25
CA PRO A 529 -10.05 -9.21 -19.48
C PRO A 529 -11.47 -9.73 -19.27
N VAL A 530 -12.36 -9.51 -20.24
CA VAL A 530 -13.70 -10.09 -20.24
C VAL A 530 -13.63 -11.44 -20.96
N SER A 531 -13.95 -12.51 -20.24
CA SER A 531 -14.01 -13.88 -20.76
C SER A 531 -15.24 -14.11 -21.65
#